data_AF-A0A5Z9CXH1-F1
#
_entry.id   AF-A0A5Z9CXH1-F1
#
_cell.length_a   1.000
_cell.length_b   1.000
_cell.length_c   1.000
_cell.angle_alpha   90.00
_cell.angle_beta   90.00
_cell.angle_gamma   90.00
#
_symmetry.space_group_name_H-M   'P 1'
#
loop_
_entity.id
_entity.type
_entity.pdbx_description
1 polymer ?
#
loop_
_entity_poly.entity_id
_entity_poly.type
_entity_poly.pdbx_seq_one_letter_code
_entity_poly.pdbx_strand_id
1 'polypeptide(L)'
;AHGYGLSVVLDIVLNHFGPEGNYLPLLAPAFFHKERMTPWGNGIAYDVDAVRRYIIEAPLYWLTEYHLDGLRFDAIDQIEDSSARHVLVEIAQRIREDITDRPIHLTTEDSRNIISLHPRDQGGNAPLFTAEWNDDFHNAVHVFATGETQAYYNDFADAPEKHLARALAEGFAYQGEISPQTGEPRGVKSTGQPPVAFVDFIQNHDQVGNRAQGDRLITLAGAERTKVLLATLLLSPHIPLLFMGEEYGESRPFLFFTDFHGDLARAVREGRAKEFADHAGENVPDPNAPETFQRSKLNWKQQHSEEGKAWLAFTRELLLLRQKHIVPLLSAARESSGTVLQTAPGFIAVSWRFPGGTLSLALNISATTVLLPDLPGKTLFAWPNESTGSLSQHSLIVRLAQGESAS
;
A
#
# COMPACT_ATOMS: atom_id res chain seq x y z
N ALA A 1 -5.18 -21.63 -6.30
CA ALA A 1 -5.70 -20.27 -6.50
C ALA A 1 -6.34 -20.12 -7.88
N HIS A 2 -5.61 -20.40 -8.97
CA HIS A 2 -6.12 -20.23 -10.35
C HIS A 2 -7.45 -20.92 -10.64
N GLY A 3 -7.66 -22.16 -10.17
CA GLY A 3 -8.95 -22.85 -10.34
C GLY A 3 -10.16 -22.15 -9.68
N TYR A 4 -9.92 -21.24 -8.74
CA TYR A 4 -10.93 -20.38 -8.11
C TYR A 4 -10.97 -18.96 -8.72
N GLY A 5 -10.25 -18.71 -9.81
CA GLY A 5 -10.19 -17.39 -10.46
C GLY A 5 -9.33 -16.35 -9.73
N LEU A 6 -8.37 -16.79 -8.91
CA LEU A 6 -7.49 -15.92 -8.14
C LEU A 6 -6.05 -15.99 -8.68
N SER A 7 -5.50 -14.84 -9.05
CA SER A 7 -4.07 -14.66 -9.30
C SER A 7 -3.27 -14.73 -7.99
N VAL A 8 -2.00 -15.10 -8.09
CA VAL A 8 -1.05 -15.18 -6.97
C VAL A 8 0.20 -14.39 -7.33
N VAL A 9 0.56 -13.45 -6.47
CA VAL A 9 1.82 -12.71 -6.53
C VAL A 9 2.66 -13.05 -5.30
N LEU A 10 3.97 -13.02 -5.44
CA LEU A 10 4.91 -13.28 -4.35
C LEU A 10 5.66 -12.00 -3.98
N ASP A 11 5.76 -11.72 -2.68
CA ASP A 11 6.68 -10.72 -2.15
C ASP A 11 8.12 -11.23 -2.24
N ILE A 12 9.02 -10.46 -2.86
CA ILE A 12 10.40 -10.85 -3.12
C ILE A 12 11.38 -9.78 -2.62
N VAL A 13 12.31 -10.23 -1.79
CA VAL A 13 13.38 -9.40 -1.23
C VAL A 13 14.65 -9.59 -2.05
N LEU A 14 15.07 -8.53 -2.73
CA LEU A 14 16.31 -8.50 -3.53
C LEU A 14 17.28 -7.41 -3.05
N ASN A 15 16.94 -6.67 -1.98
CA ASN A 15 17.73 -5.56 -1.44
C ASN A 15 18.70 -5.99 -0.32
N HIS A 16 18.42 -7.08 0.40
CA HIS A 16 19.29 -7.64 1.44
C HIS A 16 19.08 -9.16 1.60
N PHE A 17 19.87 -9.81 2.48
CA PHE A 17 19.68 -11.19 2.91
C PHE A 17 19.52 -11.25 4.43
N GLY A 18 18.73 -12.21 4.91
CA GLY A 18 18.53 -12.44 6.33
C GLY A 18 19.82 -12.82 7.09
N PRO A 19 19.83 -12.61 8.42
CA PRO A 19 21.04 -12.75 9.25
C PRO A 19 21.43 -14.19 9.59
N GLU A 20 20.55 -15.17 9.36
CA GLU A 20 20.82 -16.60 9.57
C GLU A 20 20.76 -17.36 8.24
N GLY A 21 21.66 -18.33 8.05
CA GLY A 21 21.68 -19.21 6.89
C GLY A 21 22.30 -18.61 5.61
N ASN A 22 22.70 -17.34 5.62
CA ASN A 22 23.39 -16.73 4.49
C ASN A 22 24.90 -17.03 4.50
N TYR A 23 25.32 -18.03 3.71
CA TYR A 23 26.73 -18.41 3.56
C TYR A 23 27.44 -17.74 2.37
N LEU A 24 26.75 -16.89 1.60
CA LEU A 24 27.36 -16.18 0.46
C LEU A 24 28.59 -15.35 0.85
N PRO A 25 28.64 -14.64 2.00
CA PRO A 25 29.84 -13.92 2.41
C PRO A 25 31.06 -14.82 2.59
N LEU A 26 30.86 -16.10 2.93
CA LEU A 26 31.93 -17.09 3.10
C LEU A 26 32.36 -17.70 1.76
N LEU A 27 31.40 -17.96 0.87
CA LEU A 27 31.64 -18.59 -0.44
C LEU A 27 32.30 -17.62 -1.43
N ALA A 28 31.75 -16.41 -1.50
CA ALA A 28 32.19 -15.37 -2.40
C ALA A 28 32.02 -14.01 -1.70
N PRO A 29 33.03 -13.54 -0.94
CA PRO A 29 32.96 -12.26 -0.24
C PRO A 29 32.59 -11.07 -1.15
N ALA A 30 32.97 -11.14 -2.43
CA ALA A 30 32.63 -10.16 -3.46
C ALA A 30 31.15 -10.17 -3.89
N PHE A 31 30.32 -11.05 -3.32
CA PHE A 31 28.87 -11.00 -3.50
C PHE A 31 28.26 -9.73 -2.91
N PHE A 32 28.90 -9.18 -1.87
CA PHE A 32 28.49 -7.98 -1.19
C PHE A 32 29.49 -6.84 -1.43
N HIS A 33 28.98 -5.63 -1.46
CA HIS A 33 29.80 -4.43 -1.54
C HIS A 33 30.57 -4.23 -0.23
N LYS A 34 31.76 -3.61 -0.31
CA LYS A 34 32.62 -3.40 0.87
C LYS A 34 32.11 -2.30 1.81
N GLU A 35 31.44 -1.30 1.24
CA GLU A 35 31.07 -0.06 1.95
C GLU A 35 29.56 0.14 2.06
N ARG A 36 28.77 -0.37 1.09
CA ARG A 36 27.33 -0.14 1.06
C ARG A 36 26.67 -1.05 2.09
N MET A 37 25.80 -0.47 2.91
CA MET A 37 24.99 -1.16 3.90
C MET A 37 23.56 -0.64 3.78
N THR A 38 22.60 -1.55 3.75
CA THR A 38 21.18 -1.23 3.98
C THR A 38 20.93 -1.19 5.49
N PRO A 39 19.76 -0.70 5.94
CA PRO A 39 19.36 -0.82 7.35
C PRO A 39 19.31 -2.26 7.88
N TRP A 40 19.23 -3.27 6.99
CA TRP A 40 19.02 -4.68 7.35
C TRP A 40 20.20 -5.61 7.04
N GLY A 41 21.27 -5.11 6.42
CA GLY A 41 22.44 -5.92 6.08
C GLY A 41 23.32 -5.32 4.98
N ASN A 42 24.38 -6.05 4.62
CA ASN A 42 25.33 -5.63 3.59
C ASN A 42 24.64 -5.38 2.24
N GLY A 43 25.01 -4.28 1.57
CA GLY A 43 24.55 -3.99 0.22
C GLY A 43 25.07 -5.03 -0.77
N ILE A 44 24.20 -5.51 -1.65
CA ILE A 44 24.52 -6.53 -2.65
C ILE A 44 25.28 -5.88 -3.82
N ALA A 45 26.28 -6.58 -4.36
CA ALA A 45 27.12 -6.08 -5.46
C ALA A 45 26.49 -6.39 -6.84
N TYR A 46 25.41 -5.69 -7.21
CA TYR A 46 24.67 -5.93 -8.46
C TYR A 46 25.47 -5.71 -9.75
N ASP A 47 26.64 -5.08 -9.66
CA ASP A 47 27.61 -4.85 -10.73
C ASP A 47 28.52 -6.08 -11.01
N VAL A 48 28.52 -7.07 -10.12
CA VAL A 48 29.28 -8.33 -10.29
C VAL A 48 28.43 -9.37 -11.04
N ASP A 49 28.89 -9.86 -12.18
CA ASP A 49 28.12 -10.74 -13.09
C ASP A 49 27.43 -11.93 -12.39
N ALA A 50 28.15 -12.69 -11.56
CA ALA A 50 27.57 -13.84 -10.86
C ALA A 50 26.48 -13.44 -9.84
N VAL A 51 26.66 -12.31 -9.17
CA VAL A 51 25.66 -11.75 -8.23
C VAL A 51 24.43 -11.30 -8.98
N ARG A 52 24.66 -10.57 -10.08
CA ARG A 52 23.61 -10.08 -10.96
C ARG A 52 22.78 -11.22 -11.53
N ARG A 53 23.42 -12.31 -11.96
CA ARG A 53 22.72 -13.55 -12.38
C ARG A 53 21.84 -14.09 -11.27
N TYR A 54 22.37 -14.28 -10.07
CA TYR A 54 21.60 -14.77 -8.93
C TYR A 54 20.35 -13.90 -8.67
N ILE A 55 20.53 -12.57 -8.63
CA ILE A 55 19.46 -11.62 -8.32
C ILE A 55 18.42 -11.52 -9.44
N ILE A 56 18.82 -11.57 -10.71
CA ILE A 56 17.88 -11.44 -11.84
C ILE A 56 17.18 -12.76 -12.16
N GLU A 57 17.88 -13.89 -12.01
CA GLU A 57 17.31 -15.21 -12.32
C GLU A 57 16.31 -15.67 -11.23
N ALA A 58 16.44 -15.21 -9.99
CA ALA A 58 15.49 -15.52 -8.92
C ALA A 58 14.02 -15.12 -9.24
N PRO A 59 13.68 -13.85 -9.59
CA PRO A 59 12.32 -13.48 -9.94
C PRO A 59 11.80 -14.20 -11.19
N LEU A 60 12.66 -14.44 -12.19
CA LEU A 60 12.32 -15.20 -13.39
C LEU A 60 11.94 -16.64 -13.02
N TYR A 61 12.79 -17.31 -12.21
CA TYR A 61 12.55 -18.67 -11.73
C TYR A 61 11.21 -18.78 -11.01
N TRP A 62 10.91 -17.87 -10.07
CA TRP A 62 9.63 -17.88 -9.37
C TRP A 62 8.43 -17.75 -10.30
N LEU A 63 8.49 -16.85 -11.28
CA LEU A 63 7.40 -16.63 -12.22
C LEU A 63 7.21 -17.80 -13.19
N THR A 64 8.30 -18.45 -13.63
CA THR A 64 8.22 -19.56 -14.59
C THR A 64 7.93 -20.89 -13.92
N GLU A 65 8.65 -21.24 -12.85
CA GLU A 65 8.55 -22.56 -12.21
C GLU A 65 7.25 -22.70 -11.40
N TYR A 66 6.84 -21.63 -10.71
CA TYR A 66 5.66 -21.66 -9.83
C TYR A 66 4.41 -21.07 -10.49
N HIS A 67 4.50 -20.68 -11.76
CA HIS A 67 3.39 -20.15 -12.54
C HIS A 67 2.70 -18.96 -11.85
N LEU A 68 3.46 -18.12 -11.16
CA LEU A 68 2.95 -16.92 -10.50
C LEU A 68 2.48 -15.88 -11.53
N ASP A 69 1.59 -15.00 -11.10
CA ASP A 69 0.96 -13.95 -11.91
C ASP A 69 1.66 -12.59 -11.72
N GLY A 70 2.71 -12.53 -10.90
CA GLY A 70 3.36 -11.30 -10.54
C GLY A 70 4.28 -11.41 -9.32
N LEU A 71 4.97 -10.32 -9.01
CA LEU A 71 5.84 -10.18 -7.86
C LEU A 71 5.66 -8.78 -7.25
N ARG A 72 5.75 -8.68 -5.92
CA ARG A 72 5.94 -7.41 -5.21
C ARG A 72 7.40 -7.32 -4.78
N PHE A 73 8.11 -6.29 -5.21
CA PHE A 73 9.52 -6.08 -4.89
C PHE A 73 9.65 -5.20 -3.67
N ASP A 74 10.29 -5.74 -2.64
CA ASP A 74 10.54 -5.11 -1.35
C ASP A 74 11.61 -4.01 -1.42
N ALA A 75 11.35 -2.89 -0.74
CA ALA A 75 12.25 -1.76 -0.50
C ALA A 75 13.18 -1.44 -1.69
N ILE A 76 12.60 -1.13 -2.85
CA ILE A 76 13.38 -0.91 -4.08
C ILE A 76 14.21 0.38 -4.04
N ASP A 77 13.98 1.25 -3.07
CA ASP A 77 14.86 2.39 -2.78
C ASP A 77 16.22 1.98 -2.19
N GLN A 78 16.31 0.79 -1.58
CA GLN A 78 17.56 0.22 -1.05
C GLN A 78 18.33 -0.64 -2.07
N ILE A 79 17.85 -0.73 -3.32
CA ILE A 79 18.55 -1.42 -4.42
C ILE A 79 19.41 -0.38 -5.16
N GLU A 80 20.60 -0.11 -4.61
CA GLU A 80 21.58 0.80 -5.21
C GLU A 80 22.46 0.07 -6.23
N ASP A 81 22.19 0.27 -7.53
CA ASP A 81 22.99 -0.27 -8.64
C ASP A 81 23.52 0.85 -9.56
N SER A 82 24.84 1.01 -9.61
CA SER A 82 25.53 1.98 -10.46
C SER A 82 25.85 1.47 -11.87
N SER A 83 25.38 0.28 -12.23
CA SER A 83 25.52 -0.27 -13.58
C SER A 83 24.82 0.60 -14.63
N ALA A 84 25.32 0.62 -15.86
CA ALA A 84 24.73 1.41 -16.96
C ALA A 84 23.24 1.05 -17.22
N ARG A 85 22.85 -0.20 -16.97
CA ARG A 85 21.46 -0.65 -16.90
C ARG A 85 21.17 -1.07 -15.47
N HIS A 86 20.28 -0.36 -14.79
CA HIS A 86 19.89 -0.69 -13.42
C HIS A 86 19.28 -2.10 -13.34
N VAL A 87 19.62 -2.87 -12.31
CA VAL A 87 19.18 -4.26 -12.11
C VAL A 87 17.65 -4.42 -12.19
N LEU A 88 16.89 -3.52 -11.57
CA LEU A 88 15.42 -3.52 -11.63
C LEU A 88 14.86 -3.34 -13.04
N VAL A 89 15.50 -2.46 -13.84
CA VAL A 89 15.10 -2.24 -15.23
C VAL A 89 15.37 -3.49 -16.06
N GLU A 90 16.51 -4.16 -15.83
CA GLU A 90 16.83 -5.42 -16.49
C GLU A 90 15.87 -6.55 -16.10
N ILE A 91 15.54 -6.69 -14.82
CA ILE A 91 14.56 -7.68 -14.32
C ILE A 91 13.22 -7.47 -15.03
N ALA A 92 12.67 -6.26 -14.99
CA ALA A 92 11.36 -6.00 -15.58
C ALA A 92 11.37 -6.25 -17.09
N GLN A 93 12.38 -5.77 -17.81
CA GLN A 93 12.50 -5.97 -19.26
C GLN A 93 12.61 -7.45 -19.64
N ARG A 94 13.42 -8.24 -18.91
CA ARG A 94 13.52 -9.69 -19.16
C ARG A 94 12.19 -10.40 -18.89
N ILE A 95 11.50 -10.05 -17.81
CA ILE A 95 10.18 -10.63 -17.52
C ILE A 95 9.16 -10.33 -18.64
N ARG A 96 9.16 -9.10 -19.19
CA ARG A 96 8.24 -8.72 -20.29
C ARG A 96 8.57 -9.44 -21.60
N GLU A 97 9.84 -9.71 -21.86
CA GLU A 97 10.29 -10.43 -23.06
C GLU A 97 10.04 -11.94 -22.93
N ASP A 98 10.38 -12.52 -21.77
CA ASP A 98 10.41 -13.97 -21.56
C ASP A 98 9.00 -14.55 -21.29
N ILE A 99 8.09 -13.78 -20.68
CA ILE A 99 6.76 -14.24 -20.27
C ILE A 99 5.68 -13.41 -20.96
N THR A 100 5.08 -13.98 -21.99
CA THR A 100 4.15 -13.28 -22.90
C THR A 100 2.78 -13.95 -23.05
N ASP A 101 2.61 -15.14 -22.48
CA ASP A 101 1.37 -15.92 -22.57
C ASP A 101 0.28 -15.43 -21.60
N ARG A 102 0.65 -14.60 -20.60
CA ARG A 102 -0.24 -14.03 -19.60
C ARG A 102 0.28 -12.68 -19.09
N PRO A 103 -0.57 -11.84 -18.47
CA PRO A 103 -0.13 -10.66 -17.75
C PRO A 103 0.78 -11.03 -16.56
N ILE A 104 1.84 -10.25 -16.34
CA ILE A 104 2.69 -10.36 -15.14
C ILE A 104 2.70 -9.03 -14.37
N HIS A 105 1.99 -9.03 -13.25
CA HIS A 105 1.77 -7.87 -12.40
C HIS A 105 2.97 -7.65 -11.47
N LEU A 106 3.88 -6.76 -11.85
CA LEU A 106 5.02 -6.39 -10.99
C LEU A 106 4.69 -5.14 -10.20
N THR A 107 4.64 -5.25 -8.88
CA THR A 107 4.49 -4.09 -7.99
C THR A 107 5.78 -3.83 -7.23
N THR A 108 5.98 -2.60 -6.79
CA THR A 108 7.17 -2.19 -6.04
C THR A 108 6.75 -1.48 -4.76
N GLU A 109 7.61 -1.54 -3.77
CA GLU A 109 7.60 -0.65 -2.61
C GLU A 109 8.79 0.31 -2.70
N ASP A 110 8.49 1.59 -2.86
CA ASP A 110 9.48 2.66 -3.05
C ASP A 110 9.12 3.92 -2.25
N SER A 111 9.95 4.26 -1.26
CA SER A 111 9.72 5.44 -0.42
C SER A 111 9.94 6.78 -1.15
N ARG A 112 10.52 6.78 -2.35
CA ARG A 112 10.99 7.98 -3.07
C ARG A 112 9.90 8.74 -3.84
N ASN A 113 8.71 8.16 -4.02
CA ASN A 113 7.62 8.71 -4.85
C ASN A 113 8.04 9.03 -6.30
N ILE A 114 8.85 8.17 -6.91
CA ILE A 114 9.24 8.28 -8.32
C ILE A 114 8.25 7.56 -9.24
N ILE A 115 8.21 7.94 -10.52
CA ILE A 115 7.35 7.29 -11.54
C ILE A 115 8.14 6.65 -12.68
N SER A 116 9.47 6.83 -12.71
CA SER A 116 10.33 6.42 -13.83
C SER A 116 10.37 4.91 -14.06
N LEU A 117 10.06 4.12 -13.03
CA LEU A 117 9.97 2.66 -13.10
C LEU A 117 8.59 2.15 -13.52
N HIS A 118 7.59 3.03 -13.62
CA HIS A 118 6.19 2.68 -13.90
C HIS A 118 5.62 3.37 -15.15
N PRO A 119 6.37 3.51 -16.26
CA PRO A 119 5.85 4.16 -17.45
C PRO A 119 4.68 3.38 -18.04
N ARG A 120 3.90 4.08 -18.87
CA ARG A 120 2.91 3.47 -19.77
C ARG A 120 3.22 3.84 -21.21
N ASP A 121 3.01 2.90 -22.11
CA ASP A 121 2.97 3.21 -23.54
C ASP A 121 1.60 3.81 -23.95
N GLN A 122 1.46 4.19 -25.22
CA GLN A 122 0.21 4.75 -25.76
C GLN A 122 -0.96 3.75 -25.73
N GLY A 123 -0.67 2.44 -25.68
CA GLY A 123 -1.64 1.37 -25.51
C GLY A 123 -2.11 1.17 -24.08
N GLY A 124 -1.44 1.80 -23.10
CA GLY A 124 -1.68 1.60 -21.67
C GLY A 124 -0.93 0.40 -21.09
N ASN A 125 0.00 -0.22 -21.83
CA ASN A 125 0.80 -1.33 -21.35
C ASN A 125 1.93 -0.85 -20.44
N ALA A 126 2.37 -1.71 -19.52
CA ALA A 126 3.46 -1.44 -18.59
C ALA A 126 4.76 -2.18 -19.03
N PRO A 127 5.67 -1.52 -19.78
CA PRO A 127 6.91 -2.15 -20.25
C PRO A 127 7.92 -2.42 -19.14
N LEU A 128 7.77 -1.77 -17.97
CA LEU A 128 8.53 -2.01 -16.75
C LEU A 128 7.58 -2.45 -15.63
N PHE A 129 7.57 -1.79 -14.47
CA PHE A 129 6.71 -2.16 -13.35
C PHE A 129 5.26 -1.73 -13.59
N THR A 130 4.34 -2.49 -12.99
CA THR A 130 2.90 -2.33 -13.16
C THR A 130 2.37 -1.24 -12.23
N ALA A 131 2.64 -1.29 -10.94
CA ALA A 131 2.15 -0.31 -9.99
C ALA A 131 3.10 -0.12 -8.80
N GLU A 132 3.02 1.03 -8.14
CA GLU A 132 3.79 1.40 -6.96
C GLU A 132 2.90 1.31 -5.70
N TRP A 133 3.45 0.87 -4.58
CA TRP A 133 2.79 0.98 -3.29
C TRP A 133 2.75 2.44 -2.85
N ASN A 134 1.55 2.95 -2.60
CA ASN A 134 1.31 4.35 -2.31
C ASN A 134 1.08 4.59 -0.83
N ASP A 135 2.16 4.50 -0.05
CA ASP A 135 2.13 4.73 1.40
C ASP A 135 1.65 6.14 1.77
N ASP A 136 1.74 7.13 0.87
CA ASP A 136 1.19 8.47 1.12
C ASP A 136 -0.32 8.44 1.40
N PHE A 137 -1.06 7.58 0.69
CA PHE A 137 -2.48 7.39 0.96
C PHE A 137 -2.69 6.81 2.37
N HIS A 138 -1.99 5.74 2.71
CA HIS A 138 -2.07 5.10 4.02
C HIS A 138 -1.74 6.10 5.14
N ASN A 139 -0.59 6.77 5.03
CA ASN A 139 -0.06 7.62 6.07
C ASN A 139 -0.97 8.83 6.30
N ALA A 140 -1.49 9.44 5.22
CA ALA A 140 -2.48 10.50 5.34
C ALA A 140 -3.79 9.99 5.99
N VAL A 141 -4.28 8.78 5.62
CA VAL A 141 -5.43 8.15 6.29
C VAL A 141 -5.17 7.94 7.78
N HIS A 142 -4.00 7.43 8.16
CA HIS A 142 -3.66 7.12 9.54
C HIS A 142 -3.68 8.39 10.40
N VAL A 143 -3.00 9.45 9.98
CA VAL A 143 -3.00 10.74 10.70
C VAL A 143 -4.41 11.32 10.76
N PHE A 144 -5.12 11.33 9.62
CA PHE A 144 -6.48 11.83 9.53
C PHE A 144 -7.43 11.11 10.50
N ALA A 145 -7.29 9.79 10.63
CA ALA A 145 -8.20 8.94 11.39
C ALA A 145 -7.83 8.78 12.87
N THR A 146 -6.56 8.95 13.25
CA THR A 146 -6.08 8.65 14.62
C THR A 146 -5.50 9.88 15.33
N GLY A 147 -5.00 10.86 14.59
CA GLY A 147 -4.26 12.01 15.13
C GLY A 147 -2.82 11.70 15.54
N GLU A 148 -2.33 10.47 15.35
CA GLU A 148 -0.93 10.11 15.55
C GLU A 148 -0.03 10.81 14.52
N THR A 149 1.10 11.36 14.95
CA THR A 149 2.00 12.19 14.11
C THR A 149 3.50 11.93 14.38
N GLN A 150 3.82 10.82 15.05
CA GLN A 150 5.18 10.39 15.33
C GLN A 150 5.87 9.80 14.08
N ALA A 151 7.22 9.85 14.06
CA ALA A 151 8.05 9.31 12.98
C ALA A 151 7.56 9.75 11.59
N TYR A 152 7.46 8.84 10.62
CA TYR A 152 7.07 9.14 9.24
C TYR A 152 5.66 9.70 9.08
N TYR A 153 4.77 9.56 10.08
CA TYR A 153 3.48 10.24 10.08
C TYR A 153 3.60 11.77 10.21
N ASN A 154 4.73 12.28 10.69
CA ASN A 154 4.94 13.71 10.84
C ASN A 154 4.87 14.48 9.51
N ASP A 155 5.24 13.85 8.41
CA ASP A 155 5.13 14.40 7.06
C ASP A 155 3.66 14.67 6.65
N PHE A 156 2.69 14.10 7.36
CA PHE A 156 1.26 14.24 7.08
C PHE A 156 0.51 14.97 8.20
N ALA A 157 1.22 15.45 9.22
CA ALA A 157 0.64 16.09 10.40
C ALA A 157 -0.05 17.42 10.08
N ASP A 158 0.45 18.16 9.09
CA ASP A 158 -0.09 19.42 8.66
C ASP A 158 -1.26 19.20 7.69
N ALA A 159 -2.48 19.51 8.14
CA ALA A 159 -3.70 19.37 7.32
C ALA A 159 -3.81 17.99 6.61
N PRO A 160 -3.85 16.88 7.37
CA PRO A 160 -3.87 15.52 6.81
C PRO A 160 -4.98 15.29 5.77
N GLU A 161 -6.10 16.02 5.87
CA GLU A 161 -7.17 16.00 4.87
C GLU A 161 -6.71 16.45 3.48
N LYS A 162 -5.72 17.35 3.38
CA LYS A 162 -5.17 17.84 2.11
C LYS A 162 -4.27 16.79 1.48
N HIS A 163 -3.40 16.19 2.28
CA HIS A 163 -2.55 15.09 1.83
C HIS A 163 -3.39 13.90 1.35
N LEU A 164 -4.43 13.54 2.11
CA LEU A 164 -5.34 12.46 1.75
C LEU A 164 -6.12 12.76 0.46
N ALA A 165 -6.70 13.96 0.34
CA ALA A 165 -7.45 14.35 -0.85
C ALA A 165 -6.55 14.40 -2.10
N ARG A 166 -5.31 14.87 -1.95
CA ARG A 166 -4.33 14.90 -3.04
C ARG A 166 -3.88 13.50 -3.42
N ALA A 167 -3.56 12.63 -2.46
CA ALA A 167 -3.21 11.24 -2.74
C ALA A 167 -4.32 10.56 -3.54
N LEU A 168 -5.57 10.69 -3.12
CA LEU A 168 -6.73 10.19 -3.87
C LEU A 168 -6.84 10.75 -5.30
N ALA A 169 -6.62 12.06 -5.48
CA ALA A 169 -6.80 12.73 -6.77
C ALA A 169 -5.62 12.53 -7.74
N GLU A 170 -4.40 12.42 -7.23
CA GLU A 170 -3.17 12.59 -8.01
C GLU A 170 -2.19 11.42 -7.89
N GLY A 171 -2.45 10.44 -7.01
CA GLY A 171 -1.52 9.37 -6.67
C GLY A 171 -0.74 9.71 -5.40
N PHE A 172 0.35 10.46 -5.54
CA PHE A 172 1.21 10.83 -4.41
C PHE A 172 0.78 12.14 -3.74
N ALA A 173 0.91 12.22 -2.42
CA ALA A 173 0.75 13.48 -1.68
C ALA A 173 2.00 14.37 -1.84
N TYR A 174 3.19 13.76 -1.79
CA TYR A 174 4.48 14.40 -2.03
C TYR A 174 4.93 14.18 -3.49
N GLN A 175 5.09 15.26 -4.24
CA GLN A 175 5.43 15.29 -5.67
C GLN A 175 6.60 16.25 -5.97
N GLY A 176 7.44 16.53 -4.98
CA GLY A 176 8.62 17.40 -5.05
C GLY A 176 8.75 18.37 -3.86
N GLU A 177 7.75 18.42 -2.98
CA GLU A 177 7.79 19.20 -1.74
C GLU A 177 8.84 18.65 -0.76
N ILE A 178 9.31 19.50 0.15
CA ILE A 178 10.28 19.10 1.19
C ILE A 178 9.57 18.23 2.23
N SER A 179 10.08 17.02 2.47
CA SER A 179 9.62 16.15 3.56
C SER A 179 10.14 16.66 4.91
N PRO A 180 9.28 16.97 5.89
CA PRO A 180 9.69 17.35 7.24
C PRO A 180 10.65 16.37 7.92
N GLN A 181 10.48 15.06 7.71
CA GLN A 181 11.31 14.01 8.29
C GLN A 181 12.74 13.97 7.74
N THR A 182 12.89 14.17 6.43
CA THR A 182 14.20 14.04 5.76
C THR A 182 14.91 15.38 5.58
N GLY A 183 14.16 16.49 5.52
CA GLY A 183 14.67 17.81 5.16
C GLY A 183 14.95 17.97 3.66
N GLU A 184 14.62 16.96 2.84
CA GLU A 184 14.93 16.91 1.41
C GLU A 184 13.66 16.88 0.55
N PRO A 185 13.73 17.27 -0.75
CA PRO A 185 12.61 17.10 -1.68
C PRO A 185 12.22 15.63 -1.82
N ARG A 186 10.92 15.34 -1.73
CA ARG A 186 10.37 13.99 -1.90
C ARG A 186 9.38 13.92 -3.06
N GLY A 187 9.61 12.97 -3.96
CA GLY A 187 8.71 12.65 -5.06
C GLY A 187 8.85 13.50 -6.31
N VAL A 188 8.04 13.14 -7.31
CA VAL A 188 7.91 13.83 -8.59
C VAL A 188 6.44 13.96 -8.96
N LYS A 189 6.12 14.84 -9.92
CA LYS A 189 4.75 15.00 -10.44
C LYS A 189 4.19 13.65 -10.92
N SER A 190 3.08 13.21 -10.32
CA SER A 190 2.47 11.89 -10.57
C SER A 190 1.12 11.93 -11.27
N THR A 191 0.51 13.11 -11.42
CA THR A 191 -0.78 13.33 -12.14
C THR A 191 -0.87 12.75 -13.56
N GLY A 192 0.27 12.51 -14.23
CA GLY A 192 0.30 11.88 -15.56
C GLY A 192 0.20 10.35 -15.55
N GLN A 193 0.31 9.71 -14.38
CA GLN A 193 0.17 8.27 -14.22
C GLN A 193 -1.31 7.87 -14.20
N PRO A 194 -1.70 6.72 -14.77
CA PRO A 194 -3.06 6.23 -14.63
C PRO A 194 -3.32 5.80 -13.16
N PRO A 195 -4.58 5.85 -12.68
CA PRO A 195 -4.91 5.48 -11.31
C PRO A 195 -4.51 4.04 -10.95
N VAL A 196 -4.49 3.13 -11.94
CA VAL A 196 -4.08 1.73 -11.74
C VAL A 196 -2.57 1.53 -11.56
N ALA A 197 -1.77 2.60 -11.63
CA ALA A 197 -0.35 2.56 -11.30
C ALA A 197 -0.06 2.75 -9.80
N PHE A 198 -1.09 2.92 -8.97
CA PHE A 198 -0.97 3.07 -7.52
C PHE A 198 -1.72 1.95 -6.80
N VAL A 199 -1.03 1.33 -5.84
CA VAL A 199 -1.59 0.36 -4.90
C VAL A 199 -1.80 1.06 -3.56
N ASP A 200 -3.05 1.33 -3.22
CA ASP A 200 -3.44 1.98 -1.98
C ASP A 200 -3.86 0.92 -0.95
N PHE A 201 -3.67 1.21 0.33
CA PHE A 201 -4.11 0.38 1.45
C PHE A 201 -4.36 1.22 2.70
N ILE A 202 -5.22 0.74 3.59
CA ILE A 202 -5.37 1.27 4.95
C ILE A 202 -4.68 0.38 6.00
N GLN A 203 -4.27 -0.82 5.61
CA GLN A 203 -3.47 -1.74 6.40
C GLN A 203 -2.61 -2.61 5.46
N ASN A 204 -1.39 -2.91 5.89
CA ASN A 204 -0.56 -3.97 5.33
C ASN A 204 0.26 -4.58 6.49
N HIS A 205 1.25 -5.42 6.17
CA HIS A 205 2.06 -6.07 7.21
C HIS A 205 2.96 -5.09 7.98
N ASP A 206 3.51 -4.07 7.32
CA ASP A 206 4.35 -3.03 7.94
C ASP A 206 3.54 -2.06 8.79
N GLN A 207 2.49 -1.47 8.23
CA GLN A 207 1.69 -0.44 8.89
C GLN A 207 1.00 -0.96 10.16
N VAL A 208 0.80 -2.28 10.25
CA VAL A 208 0.39 -2.97 11.48
C VAL A 208 1.61 -3.41 12.29
N GLY A 209 2.49 -4.23 11.70
CA GLY A 209 3.57 -4.95 12.39
C GLY A 209 4.76 -4.12 12.83
N ASN A 210 4.98 -2.96 12.20
CA ASN A 210 6.01 -2.01 12.61
C ASN A 210 5.58 -1.19 13.83
N ARG A 211 4.35 -1.32 14.33
CA ARG A 211 3.97 -0.80 15.65
C ARG A 211 4.49 -1.70 16.76
N ALA A 212 4.81 -1.14 17.92
CA ALA A 212 5.31 -1.90 19.07
C ALA A 212 4.35 -3.03 19.49
N GLN A 213 3.03 -2.77 19.45
CA GLN A 213 1.99 -3.74 19.83
C GLN A 213 1.25 -4.35 18.63
N GLY A 214 1.68 -4.07 17.40
CA GLY A 214 1.09 -4.65 16.19
C GLY A 214 -0.38 -4.26 15.97
N ASP A 215 -0.80 -3.09 16.44
CA ASP A 215 -2.22 -2.68 16.46
C ASP A 215 -2.79 -2.54 15.04
N ARG A 216 -4.00 -3.06 14.84
CA ARG A 216 -4.76 -2.82 13.61
C ARG A 216 -5.48 -1.48 13.68
N LEU A 217 -5.72 -0.84 12.54
CA LEU A 217 -6.43 0.44 12.48
C LEU A 217 -7.80 0.41 13.17
N ILE A 218 -8.51 -0.73 13.14
CA ILE A 218 -9.80 -0.87 13.83
C ILE A 218 -9.71 -0.64 15.35
N THR A 219 -8.58 -0.99 15.98
CA THR A 219 -8.37 -0.78 17.43
C THR A 219 -7.94 0.65 17.76
N LEU A 220 -7.46 1.40 16.76
CA LEU A 220 -7.03 2.80 16.90
C LEU A 220 -8.16 3.79 16.53
N ALA A 221 -8.80 3.57 15.40
CA ALA A 221 -9.80 4.46 14.81
C ALA A 221 -11.25 4.10 15.18
N GLY A 222 -11.47 2.88 15.70
CA GLY A 222 -12.81 2.33 15.96
C GLY A 222 -13.50 1.78 14.72
N ALA A 223 -14.55 0.98 14.94
CA ALA A 223 -15.23 0.23 13.87
C ALA A 223 -15.93 1.12 12.84
N GLU A 224 -16.63 2.18 13.29
CA GLU A 224 -17.41 3.07 12.42
C GLU A 224 -16.51 3.83 11.46
N ARG A 225 -15.41 4.39 11.96
CA ARG A 225 -14.42 5.11 11.15
C ARG A 225 -13.73 4.15 10.18
N THR A 226 -13.34 2.97 10.65
CA THR A 226 -12.70 1.95 9.80
C THR A 226 -13.62 1.50 8.66
N LYS A 227 -14.93 1.38 8.86
CA LYS A 227 -15.89 1.06 7.79
C LYS A 227 -15.88 2.08 6.66
N VAL A 228 -15.94 3.37 6.96
CA VAL A 228 -15.94 4.42 5.92
C VAL A 228 -14.58 4.58 5.24
N LEU A 229 -13.48 4.29 5.95
CA LEU A 229 -12.14 4.25 5.36
C LEU A 229 -11.97 3.05 4.42
N LEU A 230 -12.44 1.86 4.82
CA LEU A 230 -12.44 0.67 3.97
C LEU A 230 -13.30 0.87 2.72
N ALA A 231 -14.48 1.48 2.86
CA ALA A 231 -15.32 1.83 1.72
C ALA A 231 -14.66 2.89 0.80
N THR A 232 -13.93 3.85 1.37
CA THR A 232 -13.14 4.83 0.60
C THR A 232 -12.06 4.15 -0.21
N LEU A 233 -11.30 3.23 0.40
CA LEU A 233 -10.28 2.43 -0.27
C LEU A 233 -10.88 1.59 -1.41
N LEU A 234 -11.93 0.81 -1.13
CA LEU A 234 -12.47 -0.15 -2.11
C LEU A 234 -13.22 0.52 -3.26
N LEU A 235 -13.72 1.74 -3.08
CA LEU A 235 -14.43 2.49 -4.13
C LEU A 235 -13.58 3.61 -4.77
N SER A 236 -12.32 3.77 -4.36
CA SER A 236 -11.30 4.60 -5.04
C SER A 236 -10.89 3.98 -6.39
N PRO A 237 -10.47 4.77 -7.40
CA PRO A 237 -9.97 4.23 -8.66
C PRO A 237 -8.58 3.57 -8.57
N HIS A 238 -7.80 3.83 -7.51
CA HIS A 238 -6.53 3.13 -7.27
C HIS A 238 -6.74 1.65 -6.98
N ILE A 239 -5.69 0.83 -7.09
CA ILE A 239 -5.76 -0.62 -6.82
C ILE A 239 -5.72 -0.85 -5.31
N PRO A 240 -6.77 -1.40 -4.67
CA PRO A 240 -6.78 -1.60 -3.24
C PRO A 240 -6.05 -2.88 -2.85
N LEU A 241 -5.24 -2.80 -1.80
CA LEU A 241 -4.71 -3.95 -1.07
C LEU A 241 -5.41 -4.04 0.30
N LEU A 242 -5.76 -5.26 0.70
CA LEU A 242 -6.28 -5.57 2.02
C LEU A 242 -5.30 -6.47 2.76
N PHE A 243 -5.13 -6.23 4.06
CA PHE A 243 -4.40 -7.10 4.95
C PHE A 243 -5.32 -8.18 5.51
N MET A 244 -4.83 -9.43 5.55
CA MET A 244 -5.64 -10.58 5.98
C MET A 244 -6.32 -10.33 7.33
N GLY A 245 -7.63 -10.52 7.38
CA GLY A 245 -8.47 -10.29 8.56
C GLY A 245 -9.28 -9.00 8.53
N GLU A 246 -8.91 -7.99 7.74
CA GLU A 246 -9.71 -6.76 7.60
C GLU A 246 -11.15 -7.06 7.14
N GLU A 247 -11.33 -8.05 6.27
CA GLU A 247 -12.60 -8.36 5.64
C GLU A 247 -13.69 -8.80 6.62
N TYR A 248 -13.31 -9.27 7.81
CA TYR A 248 -14.22 -9.67 8.89
C TYR A 248 -14.03 -8.85 10.18
N GLY A 249 -13.25 -7.76 10.14
CA GLY A 249 -12.99 -6.91 11.31
C GLY A 249 -12.08 -7.57 12.35
N GLU A 250 -11.03 -8.28 11.92
CA GLU A 250 -10.00 -8.81 12.83
C GLU A 250 -9.41 -7.70 13.71
N SER A 251 -9.29 -7.98 15.00
CA SER A 251 -8.74 -7.06 15.99
C SER A 251 -7.51 -7.61 16.71
N ARG A 252 -7.14 -8.88 16.46
CA ARG A 252 -5.83 -9.39 16.88
C ARG A 252 -4.71 -8.61 16.22
N PRO A 253 -3.62 -8.35 16.95
CA PRO A 253 -2.48 -7.68 16.37
C PRO A 253 -1.82 -8.55 15.29
N PHE A 254 -0.98 -7.94 14.47
CA PHE A 254 0.02 -8.67 13.70
C PHE A 254 1.38 -8.17 14.19
N LEU A 255 2.06 -8.97 14.99
CA LEU A 255 3.30 -8.59 15.65
C LEU A 255 4.50 -8.98 14.78
N PHE A 256 5.62 -8.27 14.98
CA PHE A 256 6.92 -8.74 14.50
C PHE A 256 7.35 -9.98 15.30
N PHE A 257 7.43 -11.14 14.65
CA PHE A 257 7.87 -12.41 15.25
C PHE A 257 8.99 -13.07 14.44
N THR A 258 9.88 -13.75 15.14
CA THR A 258 11.04 -14.48 14.61
C THR A 258 11.21 -15.80 15.37
N ASP A 259 12.11 -16.67 14.91
CA ASP A 259 12.45 -17.93 15.61
C ASP A 259 13.97 -18.12 15.70
N PHE A 260 14.68 -17.03 16.03
CA PHE A 260 16.13 -17.06 16.18
C PHE A 260 16.53 -17.58 17.56
N HIS A 261 17.79 -18.02 17.65
CA HIS A 261 18.37 -18.57 18.88
C HIS A 261 19.68 -17.86 19.25
N GLY A 262 20.10 -17.98 20.51
CA GLY A 262 21.40 -17.47 20.98
C GLY A 262 21.57 -15.96 20.89
N ASP A 263 22.77 -15.51 20.50
CA ASP A 263 23.09 -14.07 20.40
C ASP A 263 22.26 -13.35 19.34
N LEU A 264 21.87 -14.04 18.26
CA LEU A 264 21.01 -13.46 17.23
C LEU A 264 19.61 -13.15 17.77
N ALA A 265 19.01 -14.07 18.51
CA ALA A 265 17.72 -13.83 19.18
C ALA A 265 17.78 -12.60 20.10
N ARG A 266 18.85 -12.50 20.90
CA ARG A 266 19.09 -11.35 21.78
C ARG A 266 19.25 -10.05 20.99
N ALA A 267 20.05 -10.06 19.93
CA ALA A 267 20.29 -8.89 19.09
C ALA A 267 19.00 -8.40 18.42
N VAL A 268 18.17 -9.30 17.89
CA VAL A 268 16.86 -8.96 17.30
C VAL A 268 15.91 -8.37 18.34
N ARG A 269 15.81 -9.00 19.53
CA ARG A 269 14.98 -8.49 20.63
C ARG A 269 15.41 -7.09 21.09
N GLU A 270 16.72 -6.88 21.26
CA GLU A 270 17.25 -5.58 21.67
C GLU A 270 17.17 -4.53 20.55
N GLY A 271 17.37 -4.91 19.28
CA GLY A 271 17.22 -4.05 18.12
C GLY A 271 15.79 -3.53 18.01
N ARG A 272 14.81 -4.44 18.04
CA ARG A 272 13.39 -4.09 18.02
C ARG A 272 13.00 -3.19 19.20
N ALA A 273 13.50 -3.45 20.40
CA ALA A 273 13.24 -2.58 21.55
C ALA A 273 13.83 -1.17 21.40
N LYS A 274 14.98 -1.02 20.74
CA LYS A 274 15.63 0.28 20.51
C LYS A 274 14.86 1.15 19.51
N GLU A 275 14.19 0.54 18.53
CA GLU A 275 13.31 1.28 17.59
C GLU A 275 12.18 2.04 18.31
N PHE A 276 11.77 1.61 19.51
CA PHE A 276 10.74 2.25 20.33
C PHE A 276 11.28 2.91 21.60
N ALA A 277 12.60 3.14 21.71
CA ALA A 277 13.20 3.68 22.93
C ALA A 277 12.65 5.07 23.31
N ASP A 278 12.23 5.86 22.32
CA ASP A 278 11.66 7.19 22.51
C ASP A 278 10.19 7.15 23.03
N HIS A 279 9.54 5.98 22.99
CA HIS A 279 8.19 5.74 23.51
C HIS A 279 8.27 5.19 24.95
N ALA A 280 8.74 6.03 25.88
CA ALA A 280 8.96 5.64 27.27
C ALA A 280 7.73 4.94 27.89
N GLY A 281 7.88 3.66 28.28
CA GLY A 281 6.83 2.85 28.89
C GLY A 281 6.28 1.71 28.01
N GLU A 282 6.68 1.64 26.74
CA GLU A 282 6.30 0.53 25.86
C GLU A 282 7.01 -0.77 26.23
N ASN A 283 6.21 -1.83 26.38
CA ASN A 283 6.71 -3.19 26.60
C ASN A 283 6.57 -3.99 25.30
N VAL A 284 7.56 -3.83 24.41
CA VAL A 284 7.59 -4.50 23.10
C VAL A 284 7.61 -6.02 23.31
N PRO A 285 6.66 -6.79 22.74
CA PRO A 285 6.68 -8.24 22.84
C PRO A 285 7.98 -8.83 22.28
N ASP A 286 8.56 -9.82 22.98
CA ASP A 286 9.76 -10.50 22.48
C ASP A 286 9.45 -11.17 21.12
N PRO A 287 10.14 -10.80 20.03
CA PRO A 287 9.89 -11.39 18.73
C PRO A 287 10.08 -12.90 18.69
N ASN A 288 10.95 -13.45 19.54
CA ASN A 288 11.25 -14.89 19.57
C ASN A 288 10.33 -15.69 20.49
N ALA A 289 9.44 -15.03 21.24
CA ALA A 289 8.48 -15.74 22.07
C ALA A 289 7.38 -16.37 21.19
N PRO A 290 7.08 -17.69 21.33
CA PRO A 290 6.03 -18.34 20.55
C PRO A 290 4.66 -17.66 20.67
N GLU A 291 4.37 -17.05 21.82
CA GLU A 291 3.13 -16.30 22.05
C GLU A 291 3.00 -15.06 21.16
N THR A 292 4.10 -14.41 20.74
CA THR A 292 4.08 -13.28 19.79
C THR A 292 3.53 -13.74 18.43
N PHE A 293 3.92 -14.92 17.98
CA PHE A 293 3.35 -15.56 16.80
C PHE A 293 1.89 -16.02 17.02
N GLN A 294 1.58 -16.67 18.16
CA GLN A 294 0.23 -17.16 18.44
C GLN A 294 -0.80 -16.02 18.53
N ARG A 295 -0.42 -14.89 19.12
CA ARG A 295 -1.25 -13.67 19.18
C ARG A 295 -1.53 -13.08 17.80
N SER A 296 -0.64 -13.33 16.83
CA SER A 296 -0.75 -12.86 15.44
C SER A 296 -1.56 -13.80 14.53
N LYS A 297 -1.99 -14.96 15.03
CA LYS A 297 -2.87 -15.87 14.28
C LYS A 297 -4.26 -15.27 14.14
N LEU A 298 -4.75 -15.25 12.90
CA LEU A 298 -6.15 -14.92 12.59
C LEU A 298 -7.13 -15.74 13.43
N ASN A 299 -8.15 -15.07 13.95
CA ASN A 299 -9.20 -15.68 14.73
C ASN A 299 -10.38 -16.08 13.84
N TRP A 300 -10.31 -17.29 13.27
CA TRP A 300 -11.41 -17.83 12.46
C TRP A 300 -12.73 -17.98 13.24
N LYS A 301 -12.73 -18.01 14.59
CA LYS A 301 -13.99 -17.99 15.35
C LYS A 301 -14.69 -16.63 15.23
N GLN A 302 -13.93 -15.53 15.20
CA GLN A 302 -14.45 -14.19 14.96
C GLN A 302 -15.00 -14.09 13.53
N GLN A 303 -14.28 -14.63 12.54
CA GLN A 303 -14.76 -14.66 11.16
C GLN A 303 -16.15 -15.31 11.04
N HIS A 304 -16.40 -16.41 11.77
CA HIS A 304 -17.68 -17.12 11.77
C HIS A 304 -18.73 -16.52 12.72
N SER A 305 -18.39 -15.49 13.51
CA SER A 305 -19.33 -14.81 14.40
C SER A 305 -20.32 -13.95 13.60
N GLU A 306 -21.43 -13.52 14.22
CA GLU A 306 -22.39 -12.65 13.55
C GLU A 306 -21.80 -11.26 13.22
N GLU A 307 -20.90 -10.75 14.06
CA GLU A 307 -20.16 -9.52 13.78
C GLU A 307 -19.19 -9.70 12.60
N GLY A 308 -18.44 -10.81 12.58
CA GLY A 308 -17.56 -11.13 11.45
C GLY A 308 -18.32 -11.28 10.14
N LYS A 309 -19.48 -11.95 10.16
CA LYS A 309 -20.38 -12.04 9.00
C LYS A 309 -20.89 -10.67 8.54
N ALA A 310 -21.16 -9.74 9.45
CA ALA A 310 -21.58 -8.39 9.10
C ALA A 310 -20.46 -7.62 8.37
N TRP A 311 -19.21 -7.72 8.85
CA TRP A 311 -18.04 -7.18 8.14
C TRP A 311 -17.82 -7.86 6.79
N LEU A 312 -17.95 -9.18 6.71
CA LEU A 312 -17.84 -9.90 5.44
C LEU A 312 -18.91 -9.47 4.44
N ALA A 313 -20.15 -9.25 4.89
CA ALA A 313 -21.22 -8.76 4.04
C ALA A 313 -20.94 -7.33 3.54
N PHE A 314 -20.46 -6.46 4.43
CA PHE A 314 -20.06 -5.09 4.09
C PHE A 314 -18.93 -5.09 3.04
N THR A 315 -17.83 -5.81 3.30
CA THR A 315 -16.69 -5.93 2.39
C THR A 315 -17.09 -6.54 1.05
N ARG A 316 -17.92 -7.59 1.07
CA ARG A 316 -18.40 -8.25 -0.16
C ARG A 316 -19.21 -7.30 -1.04
N GLU A 317 -20.11 -6.51 -0.47
CA GLU A 317 -20.89 -5.54 -1.24
C GLU A 317 -19.99 -4.48 -1.88
N LEU A 318 -19.01 -3.94 -1.13
CA LEU A 318 -18.05 -2.97 -1.67
C LEU A 318 -17.25 -3.55 -2.85
N LEU A 319 -16.79 -4.79 -2.75
CA LEU A 319 -16.07 -5.46 -3.84
C LEU A 319 -16.98 -5.71 -5.06
N LEU A 320 -18.25 -6.06 -4.86
CA LEU A 320 -19.22 -6.20 -5.96
C LEU A 320 -19.46 -4.86 -6.67
N LEU A 321 -19.67 -3.78 -5.90
CA LEU A 321 -19.82 -2.43 -6.44
C LEU A 321 -18.58 -1.98 -7.20
N ARG A 322 -17.38 -2.25 -6.64
CA ARG A 322 -16.10 -1.96 -7.28
C ARG A 322 -16.01 -2.61 -8.67
N GLN A 323 -16.20 -3.93 -8.75
CA GLN A 323 -16.11 -4.66 -10.02
C GLN A 323 -17.15 -4.19 -11.03
N LYS A 324 -18.36 -3.85 -10.57
CA LYS A 324 -19.48 -3.46 -11.43
C LYS A 324 -19.38 -2.03 -11.95
N HIS A 325 -18.84 -1.11 -11.16
CA HIS A 325 -18.95 0.33 -11.42
C HIS A 325 -17.62 1.07 -11.52
N ILE A 326 -16.60 0.67 -10.75
CA ILE A 326 -15.31 1.36 -10.72
C ILE A 326 -14.38 0.78 -11.79
N VAL A 327 -14.18 -0.54 -11.80
CA VAL A 327 -13.25 -1.21 -12.73
C VAL A 327 -13.50 -0.91 -14.21
N PRO A 328 -14.75 -0.83 -14.72
CA PRO A 328 -15.01 -0.47 -16.10
C PRO A 328 -14.48 0.91 -16.52
N LEU A 329 -14.24 1.82 -15.58
CA LEU A 329 -13.72 3.17 -15.84
C LEU A 329 -12.20 3.16 -16.07
N LEU A 330 -11.49 2.16 -15.53
CA LEU A 330 -10.04 2.24 -15.32
C LEU A 330 -9.20 1.99 -16.59
N SER A 331 -9.66 1.13 -17.51
CA SER A 331 -8.87 0.79 -18.71
C SER A 331 -8.69 1.99 -19.66
N ALA A 332 -9.65 2.90 -19.70
CA ALA A 332 -9.59 4.12 -20.51
C ALA A 332 -8.89 5.29 -19.79
N ALA A 333 -8.64 5.19 -18.48
CA ALA A 333 -7.97 6.22 -17.70
C ALA A 333 -6.45 6.17 -17.96
N ARG A 334 -5.91 7.19 -18.62
CA ARG A 334 -4.49 7.27 -19.02
C ARG A 334 -3.64 8.18 -18.14
N GLU A 335 -4.29 8.98 -17.32
CA GLU A 335 -3.73 9.93 -16.36
C GLU A 335 -4.59 9.89 -15.08
N SER A 336 -4.23 10.64 -14.04
CA SER A 336 -4.93 10.56 -12.75
C SER A 336 -6.40 10.99 -12.89
N SER A 337 -6.64 12.04 -13.69
CA SER A 337 -7.94 12.67 -13.94
C SER A 337 -8.70 13.10 -12.69
N GLY A 338 -8.04 13.14 -11.53
CA GLY A 338 -8.62 13.50 -10.24
C GLY A 338 -8.55 14.99 -9.95
N THR A 339 -9.44 15.47 -9.09
CA THR A 339 -9.52 16.86 -8.63
C THR A 339 -10.02 16.89 -7.20
N VAL A 340 -9.31 17.60 -6.34
CA VAL A 340 -9.79 17.93 -4.99
C VAL A 340 -10.86 19.01 -5.10
N LEU A 341 -12.09 18.68 -4.70
CA LEU A 341 -13.22 19.63 -4.71
C LEU A 341 -13.19 20.51 -3.46
N GLN A 342 -13.00 19.89 -2.29
CA GLN A 342 -12.98 20.59 -1.00
C GLN A 342 -12.30 19.73 0.05
N THR A 343 -11.62 20.38 1.01
CA THR A 343 -11.16 19.75 2.25
C THR A 343 -11.48 20.65 3.45
N ALA A 344 -11.67 20.03 4.61
CA ALA A 344 -11.75 20.68 5.92
C ALA A 344 -11.34 19.66 7.00
N PRO A 345 -11.09 20.05 8.26
CA PRO A 345 -10.72 19.10 9.31
C PRO A 345 -11.73 17.95 9.41
N GLY A 346 -11.27 16.72 9.19
CA GLY A 346 -12.12 15.52 9.19
C GLY A 346 -13.00 15.35 7.94
N PHE A 347 -12.81 16.13 6.87
CA PHE A 347 -13.63 16.09 5.65
C PHE A 347 -12.81 16.23 4.36
N ILE A 348 -13.15 15.41 3.37
CA ILE A 348 -12.64 15.51 2.00
C ILE A 348 -13.76 15.30 0.97
N ALA A 349 -13.62 15.93 -0.20
CA ALA A 349 -14.39 15.64 -1.40
C ALA A 349 -13.47 15.66 -2.63
N VAL A 350 -13.50 14.58 -3.41
CA VAL A 350 -12.66 14.37 -4.60
C VAL A 350 -13.53 13.90 -5.76
N SER A 351 -13.16 14.27 -6.98
CA SER A 351 -13.80 13.78 -8.21
C SER A 351 -12.77 13.35 -9.23
N TRP A 352 -13.07 12.32 -10.02
CA TRP A 352 -12.26 11.84 -11.13
C TRP A 352 -13.08 11.86 -12.41
N ARG A 353 -12.57 12.52 -13.44
CA ARG A 353 -13.23 12.65 -14.75
C ARG A 353 -12.63 11.67 -15.75
N PHE A 354 -13.16 10.45 -15.77
CA PHE A 354 -12.73 9.43 -16.73
C PHE A 354 -13.55 9.50 -18.04
N PRO A 355 -13.06 8.93 -19.15
CA PRO A 355 -13.83 8.86 -20.39
C PRO A 355 -15.20 8.15 -20.23
N GLY A 356 -15.30 7.18 -19.32
CA GLY A 356 -16.52 6.41 -19.06
C GLY A 356 -17.49 7.05 -18.05
N GLY A 357 -17.13 8.18 -17.44
CA GLY A 357 -17.96 8.87 -16.45
C GLY A 357 -17.15 9.64 -15.39
N THR A 358 -17.87 10.46 -14.63
CA THR A 358 -17.31 11.24 -13.52
C THR A 358 -17.64 10.55 -12.20
N LEU A 359 -16.61 10.02 -11.54
CA LEU A 359 -16.70 9.44 -10.20
C LEU A 359 -16.49 10.55 -9.18
N SER A 360 -17.29 10.57 -8.11
CA SER A 360 -17.09 11.51 -7.00
C SER A 360 -17.21 10.79 -5.67
N LEU A 361 -16.38 11.20 -4.71
CA LEU A 361 -16.34 10.64 -3.36
C LEU A 361 -16.25 11.78 -2.35
N ALA A 362 -17.06 11.72 -1.30
CA ALA A 362 -16.92 12.60 -0.15
C ALA A 362 -16.99 11.82 1.16
N LEU A 363 -16.05 12.08 2.05
CA LEU A 363 -15.86 11.39 3.33
C LEU A 363 -15.88 12.42 4.47
N ASN A 364 -16.67 12.17 5.50
CA ASN A 364 -16.71 12.96 6.73
C ASN A 364 -16.50 12.06 7.95
N ILE A 365 -15.37 12.21 8.64
CA ILE A 365 -15.08 11.53 9.92
C ILE A 365 -15.17 12.46 11.13
N SER A 366 -15.50 13.74 10.91
CA SER A 366 -15.70 14.72 11.99
C SER A 366 -16.96 14.38 12.82
N ALA A 367 -17.14 15.09 13.93
CA ALA A 367 -18.27 14.88 14.85
C ALA A 367 -19.56 15.62 14.42
N THR A 368 -19.53 16.40 13.35
CA THR A 368 -20.67 17.22 12.91
C THR A 368 -20.97 17.03 11.43
N THR A 369 -22.23 17.25 11.04
CA THR A 369 -22.64 17.29 9.63
C THR A 369 -21.93 18.41 8.89
N VAL A 370 -21.51 18.12 7.64
CA VAL A 370 -20.92 19.10 6.72
C VAL A 370 -21.81 19.28 5.50
N LEU A 371 -21.74 20.44 4.85
CA LEU A 371 -22.37 20.67 3.55
C LEU A 371 -21.47 20.11 2.44
N LEU A 372 -22.09 19.52 1.42
CA LEU A 372 -21.36 18.95 0.29
C LEU A 372 -21.29 19.95 -0.87
N PRO A 373 -20.19 19.94 -1.65
CA PRO A 373 -20.24 20.48 -3.00
C PRO A 373 -21.16 19.62 -3.88
N ASP A 374 -21.49 20.11 -5.09
CA ASP A 374 -22.26 19.32 -6.04
C ASP A 374 -21.48 18.06 -6.45
N LEU A 375 -22.07 16.89 -6.23
CA LEU A 375 -21.54 15.60 -6.63
C LEU A 375 -22.49 15.00 -7.68
N PRO A 376 -22.16 15.07 -8.99
CA PRO A 376 -23.10 14.69 -10.04
C PRO A 376 -23.36 13.18 -10.09
N GLY A 377 -24.50 12.81 -10.67
CA GLY A 377 -24.84 11.42 -10.96
C GLY A 377 -25.53 10.66 -9.82
N LYS A 378 -25.71 9.35 -10.03
CA LYS A 378 -26.43 8.47 -9.10
C LYS A 378 -25.54 8.05 -7.93
N THR A 379 -26.13 7.85 -6.76
CA THR A 379 -25.46 7.25 -5.61
C THR A 379 -25.10 5.80 -5.92
N LEU A 380 -23.80 5.50 -5.93
CA LEU A 380 -23.30 4.12 -5.97
C LEU A 380 -23.30 3.51 -4.58
N PHE A 381 -22.89 4.29 -3.60
CA PHE A 381 -22.79 3.88 -2.21
C PHE A 381 -22.96 5.08 -1.29
N ALA A 382 -23.76 4.94 -0.23
CA ALA A 382 -23.87 5.90 0.86
C ALA A 382 -23.95 5.15 2.18
N TRP A 383 -23.16 5.56 3.15
CA TRP A 383 -23.09 4.91 4.45
C TRP A 383 -22.90 5.94 5.58
N PRO A 384 -23.59 5.80 6.72
CA PRO A 384 -24.67 4.85 6.99
C PRO A 384 -25.98 5.21 6.27
N ASN A 385 -26.17 6.49 5.93
CA ASN A 385 -27.37 7.01 5.27
C ASN A 385 -26.98 8.02 4.19
N GLU A 386 -27.88 8.21 3.22
CA GLU A 386 -27.77 9.29 2.23
C GLU A 386 -28.52 10.54 2.73
N SER A 387 -27.88 11.70 2.59
CA SER A 387 -28.46 13.02 2.89
C SER A 387 -28.30 13.94 1.68
N THR A 388 -29.32 14.73 1.35
CA THR A 388 -29.25 15.68 0.24
C THR A 388 -28.44 16.91 0.63
N GLY A 389 -27.41 17.25 -0.15
CA GLY A 389 -26.58 18.45 0.03
C GLY A 389 -25.70 18.48 1.30
N SER A 390 -25.65 17.38 2.05
CA SER A 390 -24.89 17.29 3.30
C SER A 390 -24.37 15.88 3.55
N LEU A 391 -23.38 15.75 4.42
CA LEU A 391 -22.80 14.49 4.85
C LEU A 391 -22.71 14.47 6.37
N SER A 392 -23.45 13.56 7.01
CA SER A 392 -23.45 13.39 8.46
C SER A 392 -22.07 12.97 8.99
N GLN A 393 -21.89 13.03 10.31
CA GLN A 393 -20.70 12.52 10.98
C GLN A 393 -20.45 11.04 10.62
N HIS A 394 -19.17 10.66 10.55
CA HIS A 394 -18.72 9.28 10.28
C HIS A 394 -19.42 8.64 9.06
N SER A 395 -19.53 9.39 7.97
CA SER A 395 -20.28 9.01 6.78
C SER A 395 -19.45 9.15 5.50
N LEU A 396 -19.83 8.39 4.48
CA LEU A 396 -19.26 8.38 3.14
C LEU A 396 -20.37 8.42 2.10
N ILE A 397 -20.16 9.15 1.01
CA ILE A 397 -20.97 9.03 -0.21
C ILE A 397 -20.09 8.94 -1.44
N VAL A 398 -20.46 8.03 -2.36
CA VAL A 398 -19.82 7.80 -3.65
C VAL A 398 -20.88 7.90 -4.74
N ARG A 399 -20.62 8.73 -5.76
CA ARG A 399 -21.51 8.95 -6.89
C ARG A 399 -20.80 8.74 -8.22
N LEU A 400 -21.58 8.39 -9.24
CA LEU A 400 -21.09 8.25 -10.61
C LEU A 400 -22.08 8.86 -11.58
N ALA A 401 -21.60 9.83 -12.36
CA ALA A 401 -22.29 10.39 -13.52
C ALA A 401 -21.81 9.71 -14.80
N GLN A 402 -22.74 9.29 -15.67
CA GLN A 402 -22.46 8.67 -16.98
C GLN A 402 -23.26 9.38 -18.08
N GLY A 403 -22.74 9.40 -19.31
CA GLY A 403 -23.42 10.04 -20.46
C GLY A 403 -23.39 11.57 -20.43
N GLU A 404 -24.42 12.24 -20.97
CA GLU A 404 -24.53 13.72 -21.05
C GLU A 404 -24.50 14.44 -19.69
N SER A 405 -24.60 13.71 -18.58
CA SER A 405 -24.50 14.24 -17.21
C SER A 405 -23.05 14.41 -16.69
N ALA A 406 -22.04 14.16 -17.53
CA ALA A 406 -20.61 14.23 -17.19
C ALA A 406 -19.94 15.59 -17.49
N SER A 407 -20.71 16.61 -17.90
CA SER A 407 -20.22 17.94 -18.27
C SER A 407 -20.05 18.87 -17.08
#